data_AF-A0A7Y5N2K0-F1
#
_entry.id   AF-A0A7Y5N2K0-F1
#
_cell.length_a   1.000
_cell.length_b   1.000
_cell.length_c   1.000
_cell.angle_alpha   90.00
_cell.angle_beta   90.00
_cell.angle_gamma   90.00
#
_symmetry.space_group_name_H-M   'P 1'
#
loop_
_entity.id
_entity.type
_entity.pdbx_description
1 polymer ?
#
loop_
_entity_poly.entity_id
_entity_poly.type
_entity_poly.pdbx_seq_one_letter_code
_entity_poly.pdbx_strand_id
1 'polypeptide(L)' 'MAHTVYRILKRNGLARELPQIIPAAKEYHRKTTRVNELWQTDLTELMLPDWGTHPLGSVVDDFSRFSIVFRRLRNAK' A
#
# COMPACT_ATOMS: atom_id res chain seq x y z
N MET A 1 -7.44 -21.92 -25.18
CA MET A 1 -6.08 -22.26 -25.66
C MET A 1 -4.93 -21.76 -24.75
N ALA A 2 -5.16 -21.13 -23.59
CA ALA A 2 -4.07 -20.65 -22.71
C ALA A 2 -3.43 -21.73 -21.82
N HIS A 3 -3.98 -22.95 -21.79
CA HIS A 3 -3.59 -24.01 -20.85
C HIS A 3 -2.33 -24.80 -21.27
N THR A 4 -1.99 -24.82 -22.57
CA THR A 4 -0.91 -25.68 -23.10
C THR A 4 0.48 -25.08 -22.86
N VAL A 5 0.63 -23.76 -23.08
CA VAL A 5 1.91 -23.05 -22.88
C VAL A 5 2.31 -23.04 -21.40
N TYR A 6 1.38 -22.73 -20.50
CA TYR A 6 1.62 -22.78 -19.06
C TYR A 6 2.10 -24.16 -18.59
N ARG A 7 1.47 -25.24 -19.07
CA ARG A 7 1.88 -26.62 -18.75
C ARG A 7 3.31 -26.94 -19.22
N ILE A 8 3.68 -26.51 -20.43
CA ILE A 8 5.04 -26.71 -20.97
C ILE A 8 6.05 -25.94 -20.13
N LEU A 9 5.79 -24.67 -19.84
CA LEU A 9 6.67 -23.84 -19.02
C LEU A 9 6.80 -24.42 -17.61
N LYS A 10 5.70 -24.85 -16.99
CA LYS A 10 5.71 -25.45 -15.64
C LYS A 10 6.52 -26.75 -15.60
N ARG A 11 6.38 -27.62 -16.61
CA ARG A 11 7.16 -28.88 -16.70
C ARG A 11 8.67 -28.64 -16.81
N ASN A 12 9.07 -27.56 -17.47
CA ASN A 12 10.48 -27.21 -17.66
C ASN A 12 11.04 -26.29 -16.55
N GLY A 13 10.26 -26.02 -15.49
CA GLY A 13 10.69 -25.10 -14.42
C GLY A 13 10.76 -23.63 -14.84
N LEU A 14 10.12 -23.25 -15.95
CA LEU A 14 10.12 -21.91 -16.54
C LEU A 14 8.83 -21.13 -16.28
N ALA A 15 7.85 -21.74 -15.60
CA ALA A 15 6.67 -21.02 -15.14
C ALA A 15 7.06 -20.14 -13.95
N ARG A 16 6.76 -18.84 -14.04
CA ARG A 16 6.94 -17.90 -12.94
C ARG A 16 6.14 -18.39 -11.73
N GLU A 17 6.83 -18.71 -10.64
CA GLU A 17 6.17 -18.98 -9.37
C GLU A 17 5.46 -17.70 -8.91
N LEU A 18 4.27 -17.87 -8.31
CA LEU A 18 3.58 -16.74 -7.70
C LEU A 18 4.52 -16.12 -6.66
N PRO A 19 4.61 -14.78 -6.58
CA PRO A 19 5.45 -14.14 -5.59
C PRO A 19 5.08 -14.68 -4.20
N GLN A 20 6.11 -15.01 -3.42
CA GLN A 20 5.91 -15.43 -2.05
C GLN A 20 5.13 -14.33 -1.32
N ILE A 21 3.97 -14.66 -0.78
CA ILE A 21 3.22 -13.75 0.08
C ILE A 21 4.03 -13.65 1.36
N ILE A 22 4.73 -12.53 1.55
CA ILE A 22 5.36 -12.20 2.82
C ILE A 22 4.26 -11.64 3.72
N PRO A 23 3.83 -12.37 4.76
CA PRO A 23 2.79 -11.86 5.64
C PRO A 23 3.29 -10.61 6.37
N ALA A 24 2.36 -9.69 6.65
CA ALA A 24 2.66 -8.57 7.51
C ALA A 24 3.11 -9.06 8.89
N ALA A 25 4.08 -8.36 9.49
CA ALA A 25 4.43 -8.58 10.88
C ALA A 25 3.24 -8.24 11.79
N LYS A 26 3.16 -8.86 12.97
CA LYS A 26 2.09 -8.61 13.94
C LYS A 26 1.97 -7.12 14.29
N GLU A 27 3.11 -6.44 14.43
CA GLU A 27 3.17 -5.02 14.74
C GLU A 27 4.52 -4.41 14.36
N TYR A 28 4.55 -3.08 14.25
CA TYR A 28 5.79 -2.34 14.14
C TYR A 28 6.59 -2.43 15.45
N HIS A 29 7.88 -2.77 15.34
CA HIS A 29 8.75 -3.10 16.47
C HIS A 29 9.23 -1.88 17.27
N ARG A 30 9.24 -0.69 16.66
CA ARG A 30 9.70 0.55 17.31
C ARG A 30 8.51 1.42 17.69
N LYS A 31 8.10 1.35 18.96
CA LYS A 31 7.00 2.16 19.48
C LYS A 31 7.49 3.57 19.81
N THR A 32 6.70 4.57 19.44
CA THR A 32 6.93 5.96 19.88
C THR A 32 6.54 6.14 21.35
N THR A 33 7.21 7.07 22.02
CA THR A 33 7.04 7.41 23.44
C THR A 33 6.65 8.87 23.67
N ARG A 34 6.69 9.70 22.62
CA ARG A 34 6.32 11.11 22.67
C ARG A 34 5.87 11.62 21.30
N VAL A 35 5.14 12.74 21.33
CA VAL A 35 4.69 13.48 20.12
C VAL A 35 5.90 13.88 19.27
N ASN A 36 5.76 13.80 17.94
CA ASN A 36 6.76 14.14 16.93
C ASN A 36 8.01 13.24 16.92
N GLU A 37 7.91 12.01 17.42
CA GLU A 37 9.00 11.02 17.33
C GLU A 37 9.00 10.27 15.99
N LEU A 38 7.83 10.01 15.42
CA LEU A 38 7.65 9.36 14.12
C LEU A 38 6.37 9.89 13.47
N TRP A 39 6.43 10.19 12.17
CA TRP A 39 5.27 10.55 11.37
C TRP A 39 4.99 9.46 10.33
N GLN A 40 3.77 8.97 10.34
CA GLN A 40 3.27 8.06 9.31
C GLN A 40 2.70 8.89 8.16
N THR A 41 2.99 8.47 6.93
CA THR A 41 2.45 9.07 5.71
C THR A 41 1.64 8.02 4.96
N ASP A 42 0.37 8.33 4.68
CA ASP A 42 -0.49 7.45 3.92
C ASP A 42 -1.01 8.12 2.67
N LEU A 43 -1.18 7.31 1.62
CA LEU A 43 -1.82 7.69 0.38
C LEU A 43 -3.06 6.83 0.20
N THR A 44 -4.20 7.46 -0.01
CA THR A 44 -5.48 6.78 -0.20
C THR A 44 -6.13 7.26 -1.49
N GLU A 45 -6.48 6.32 -2.36
CA GLU A 45 -7.32 6.60 -3.52
C GLU A 45 -8.79 6.44 -3.14
N LEU A 46 -9.48 7.57 -2.95
CA LEU A 46 -10.91 7.57 -2.66
C LEU A 46 -11.69 7.47 -3.96
N MET A 47 -12.32 6.32 -4.20
CA MET A 47 -13.23 6.15 -5.32
C MET A 47 -14.64 6.59 -4.92
N LEU A 48 -15.12 7.66 -5.52
CA LEU A 48 -16.48 8.16 -5.33
C LEU A 48 -17.34 7.69 -6.52
N PRO A 49 -18.50 7.04 -6.26
CA PRO A 49 -19.44 6.69 -7.32
C PRO A 49 -19.75 7.91 -8.20
N ASP A 50 -19.73 7.70 -9.52
CA ASP A 50 -19.99 8.70 -10.56
C ASP A 50 -19.00 9.89 -10.66
N TRP A 51 -18.11 10.08 -9.68
CA TRP A 51 -17.24 11.26 -9.57
C TRP A 51 -15.75 10.92 -9.76
N GLY A 52 -15.43 9.62 -9.77
CA GLY A 52 -14.10 9.10 -10.06
C GLY A 52 -13.20 9.03 -8.84
N THR A 53 -11.89 8.95 -9.09
CA THR A 53 -10.87 8.75 -8.06
C THR A 53 -10.26 10.07 -7.59
N HIS A 54 -10.22 10.24 -6.28
CA HIS A 54 -9.62 11.39 -5.62
C HIS A 54 -8.45 10.93 -4.74
N PRO A 55 -7.19 11.14 -5.17
CA PRO A 55 -6.04 10.81 -4.33
C PRO A 55 -5.97 11.76 -3.14
N LEU A 56 -5.73 11.19 -1.98
CA LEU A 56 -5.62 11.86 -0.70
C LEU A 56 -4.27 11.48 -0.08
N GLY A 57 -3.55 12.47 0.42
CA GLY A 57 -2.36 12.29 1.24
C GLY A 57 -2.63 12.75 2.67
N SER A 58 -2.18 11.97 3.64
CA SER A 58 -2.21 12.33 5.05
C SER A 58 -0.85 12.16 5.70
N VAL A 59 -0.58 12.98 6.71
CA VAL A 59 0.54 12.81 7.65
C VAL A 59 -0.07 12.73 9.05
N VAL A 60 0.29 11.69 9.80
CA VAL A 60 -0.22 11.42 11.15
C VAL A 60 0.96 11.25 12.09
N ASP A 61 0.89 11.88 13.25
CA ASP A 61 1.84 11.63 14.34
C ASP A 61 1.60 10.24 14.93
N ASP A 62 2.62 9.39 14.94
CA ASP A 62 2.48 8.00 15.39
C ASP A 62 2.22 7.92 16.91
N PHE A 63 2.71 8.85 17.73
CA PHE A 63 2.44 8.77 19.16
C PHE A 63 1.01 9.19 19.51
N SER A 64 0.63 10.41 19.11
CA SER A 64 -0.63 11.04 19.51
C SER A 64 -1.82 10.64 18.64
N ARG A 65 -1.58 10.03 17.48
CA ARG A 65 -2.60 9.67 16.48
C ARG A 65 -3.37 10.84 15.89
N PHE A 66 -2.88 12.07 16.07
CA PHE A 66 -3.44 13.24 15.40
C PHE A 66 -2.89 13.39 13.98
N SER A 67 -3.77 13.77 13.06
CA SER A 67 -3.38 14.18 11.72
C SER A 67 -2.72 15.55 11.76
N ILE A 68 -1.50 15.63 11.23
CA ILE A 68 -0.74 16.87 11.04
C ILE A 68 -1.14 17.50 9.71
N VAL A 69 -1.36 16.66 8.69
CA VAL A 69 -1.76 17.08 7.34
C VAL A 69 -2.85 16.15 6.84
N PHE A 70 -3.86 16.74 6.22
CA PHE A 70 -4.87 16.04 5.42
C PHE A 70 -5.13 16.85 4.16
N ARG A 71 -4.81 16.29 2.99
CA ARG A 71 -4.86 17.05 1.74
C ARG A 71 -5.21 16.17 0.55
N ARG A 72 -6.22 16.61 -0.22
CA ARG A 72 -6.46 16.09 -1.57
C ARG A 72 -5.24 16.42 -2.45
N LEU A 73 -4.65 15.40 -3.05
CA LEU A 73 -3.53 15.56 -3.98
C LEU A 73 -4.06 16.03 -5.34
N ARG A 74 -3.28 16.88 -6.01
CA ARG A 74 -3.58 17.28 -7.38
C ARG A 74 -2.90 16.29 -8.31
N ASN A 75 -3.63 15.83 -9.33
CA ASN A 75 -3.01 15.08 -10.41
C ASN A 75 -1.95 15.99 -11.05
N ALA A 76 -0.75 15.46 -11.28
CA ALA A 76 0.22 16.15 -12.13
C ALA A 76 -0.46 16.37 -13.50
N LYS A 77 -0.46 17.63 -13.96
CA LYS A 77 -0.90 17.95 -15.33
C LYS A 77 0.02 17.29 -16.33
#